data_AF-A0A973TC18-F1
#
_entry.id   AF-A0A973TC18-F1
#
_cell.length_a   1.000
_cell.length_b   1.000
_cell.length_c   1.000
_cell.angle_alpha   90.00
_cell.angle_beta   90.00
_cell.angle_gamma   90.00
#
_symmetry.space_group_name_H-M   'P 1'
#
loop_
_entity.id
_entity.type
_entity.pdbx_description
1 polymer ?
#
loop_
_entity_poly.entity_id
_entity_poly.type
_entity_poly.pdbx_seq_one_letter_code
_entity_poly.pdbx_strand_id
1 'polypeptide(L)' 'MDSLLAARKATGFVSAASVARAAGVSAATVSYVINGKTGVSPEMRRHVLSVANELGFRPRAGG' A
#
# COMPACT_ATOMS: atom_id res chain seq x y z
N MET A 1 23.37 17.21 -1.44
CA MET A 1 23.37 15.77 -1.79
C MET A 1 22.09 15.18 -1.23
N ASP A 2 21.19 14.78 -2.13
CA ASP A 2 20.04 13.87 -1.92
C ASP A 2 18.80 14.26 -1.10
N SER A 3 18.20 15.43 -1.30
CA SER A 3 16.79 15.63 -0.87
C SER A 3 15.86 16.28 -1.90
N LEU A 4 16.33 16.46 -3.13
CA LEU A 4 15.52 16.94 -4.25
C LEU A 4 14.79 15.81 -5.02
N LEU A 5 14.97 14.53 -4.61
CA LEU A 5 14.37 13.36 -5.29
C LEU A 5 13.09 12.80 -4.61
N ALA A 6 12.74 13.26 -3.40
CA ALA A 6 11.52 12.81 -2.72
C ALA A 6 10.28 13.66 -3.06
N ALA A 7 10.48 14.88 -3.57
CA ALA A 7 9.42 15.87 -3.78
C ALA A 7 8.82 15.87 -5.20
N ARG A 8 9.15 14.89 -6.05
CA ARG A 8 8.60 14.81 -7.41
C ARG A 8 8.01 13.48 -7.84
N LYS A 9 7.58 12.62 -6.90
CA LYS A 9 7.00 11.33 -7.27
C LYS A 9 5.47 11.29 -7.13
N ALA A 10 4.85 11.52 -8.30
CA ALA A 10 3.55 11.01 -8.77
C ALA A 10 2.26 11.64 -8.21
N THR A 11 1.78 12.65 -8.95
CA THR A 11 0.43 12.64 -9.55
C THR A 11 -0.52 11.54 -9.07
N GLY A 12 -1.58 11.91 -8.35
CA GLY A 12 -2.93 11.29 -8.36
C GLY A 12 -3.13 9.80 -8.04
N PHE A 13 -2.07 8.99 -7.90
CA PHE A 13 -2.19 7.56 -7.71
C PHE A 13 -1.86 7.17 -6.28
N VAL A 14 -2.83 6.56 -5.60
CA VAL A 14 -2.63 6.00 -4.27
C VAL A 14 -1.55 4.93 -4.34
N SER A 15 -0.50 5.12 -3.56
CA SER A 15 0.63 4.19 -3.47
C SER A 15 0.46 3.22 -2.32
N ALA A 16 1.15 2.07 -2.35
CA ALA A 16 1.14 1.12 -1.23
C ALA A 16 1.65 1.75 0.08
N ALA A 17 2.54 2.74 0.00
CA ALA A 17 2.98 3.52 1.16
C ALA A 17 1.87 4.42 1.73
N SER A 18 1.02 4.97 0.86
CA SER A 18 -0.17 5.74 1.27
C SER A 18 -1.18 4.86 1.99
N VAL A 19 -1.45 3.67 1.44
CA VAL A 19 -2.32 2.66 2.09
C VAL A 19 -1.74 2.22 3.44
N ALA A 20 -0.42 2.00 3.51
CA ALA A 20 0.25 1.59 4.75
C ALA A 20 0.05 2.62 5.87
N ARG A 21 0.25 3.91 5.56
CA ARG A 21 0.02 4.99 6.51
C ARG A 21 -1.44 5.08 6.98
N ALA A 22 -2.39 4.95 6.06
CA ALA A 22 -3.81 5.03 6.39
C ALA A 22 -4.30 3.81 7.20
N ALA A 23 -3.76 2.62 6.92
CA ALA A 23 -4.09 1.39 7.65
C ALA A 23 -3.27 1.21 8.94
N GLY A 24 -2.37 2.13 9.27
CA GLY A 24 -1.52 2.05 10.46
C GLY A 24 -0.52 0.88 10.45
N VAL A 25 -0.13 0.41 9.26
CA VAL A 25 0.79 -0.73 9.10
C VAL A 25 2.07 -0.33 8.39
N SER A 26 3.07 -1.21 8.41
CA SER A 26 4.30 -1.01 7.64
C SER A 26 4.07 -1.26 6.14
N ALA A 27 4.82 -0.56 5.29
CA ALA A 27 4.80 -0.80 3.84
C ALA A 27 5.16 -2.26 3.48
N ALA A 28 5.99 -2.91 4.29
CA ALA A 28 6.29 -4.33 4.18
C ALA A 28 5.04 -5.20 4.36
N THR A 29 4.18 -4.87 5.32
CA THR A 29 2.91 -5.57 5.58
C THR A 29 1.96 -5.43 4.39
N VAL A 30 1.83 -4.22 3.83
CA VAL A 30 1.01 -4.02 2.62
C VAL A 30 1.57 -4.81 1.45
N SER A 31 2.90 -4.87 1.31
CA SER A 31 3.56 -5.69 0.30
C SER A 31 3.27 -7.18 0.50
N TYR A 32 3.26 -7.70 1.73
CA TYR A 32 2.86 -9.08 2.02
C TYR A 32 1.38 -9.36 1.76
N VAL A 33 0.52 -8.39 2.03
CA VAL A 33 -0.92 -8.46 1.71
C VAL A 33 -1.13 -8.56 0.20
N ILE A 34 -0.51 -7.66 -0.58
CA ILE A 34 -0.65 -7.61 -2.03
C ILE A 34 0.00 -8.83 -2.71
N ASN A 35 1.16 -9.27 -2.23
CA ASN A 35 1.84 -10.46 -2.76
C ASN A 35 1.30 -11.79 -2.21
N GLY A 36 0.24 -11.76 -1.37
CA GLY A 36 -0.39 -12.98 -0.86
C GLY A 36 0.51 -13.85 0.04
N LYS A 37 1.58 -13.31 0.64
CA LYS A 37 2.50 -14.10 1.47
C LYS A 37 1.82 -14.58 2.76
N THR A 38 2.23 -15.75 3.22
CA THR A 38 1.85 -16.30 4.54
C THR A 38 2.57 -15.50 5.63
N GLY A 39 1.85 -15.08 6.69
CA GLY A 39 2.39 -14.22 7.74
C GLY A 39 1.59 -12.96 8.04
N VAL A 40 0.53 -12.68 7.27
CA VAL A 40 -0.44 -11.62 7.60
C VAL A 40 -1.78 -12.26 7.95
N SER A 41 -2.30 -11.94 9.14
CA SER A 41 -3.60 -12.43 9.60
C SER A 41 -4.72 -12.05 8.62
N PRO A 42 -5.74 -12.90 8.42
CA PRO A 42 -6.83 -12.62 7.49
C PRO A 42 -7.59 -11.33 7.84
N GLU A 43 -7.71 -11.00 9.13
CA GLU A 43 -8.24 -9.72 9.63
C GLU A 43 -7.44 -8.52 9.11
N MET A 44 -6.12 -8.57 9.21
CA MET A 44 -5.21 -7.50 8.79
C MET A 44 -5.24 -7.33 7.27
N ARG A 45 -5.31 -8.44 6.54
CA ARG A 45 -5.49 -8.43 5.08
C ARG A 45 -6.79 -7.75 4.68
N ARG A 46 -7.91 -8.08 5.34
CA ARG A 46 -9.21 -7.42 5.10
C ARG A 46 -9.15 -5.93 5.43
N HIS A 47 -8.53 -5.55 6.54
CA HIS A 47 -8.39 -4.15 6.93
C HIS A 47 -7.60 -3.34 5.90
N VAL A 48 -6.42 -3.83 5.49
CA VAL A 48 -5.59 -3.19 4.46
C VAL A 48 -6.33 -3.09 3.12
N LEU A 49 -7.06 -4.13 2.71
CA LEU A 49 -7.87 -4.12 1.49
C LEU A 49 -9.02 -3.12 1.56
N SER A 50 -9.67 -2.99 2.72
CA SER A 50 -10.74 -2.01 2.94
C SER A 50 -10.20 -0.58 2.80
N VAL A 51 -9.10 -0.27 3.49
CA VAL A 51 -8.44 1.03 3.41
C VAL A 51 -7.91 1.32 2.01
N ALA A 52 -7.33 0.31 1.34
CA ALA A 52 -6.92 0.41 -0.05
C ALA A 52 -8.10 0.78 -0.96
N ASN A 53 -9.25 0.13 -0.78
CA ASN A 53 -10.46 0.41 -1.55
C ASN A 53 -11.00 1.82 -1.29
N GLU A 54 -11.05 2.25 -0.03
CA GLU A 54 -11.48 3.60 0.37
C GLU A 54 -10.60 4.69 -0.25
N LEU A 55 -9.30 4.44 -0.34
CA LEU A 55 -8.36 5.35 -0.98
C LEU A 55 -8.38 5.26 -2.51
N GLY A 56 -9.06 4.28 -3.10
CA GLY A 56 -9.00 4.04 -4.55
C GLY A 56 -7.65 3.48 -5.01
N PHE A 57 -6.92 2.79 -4.12
CA PHE A 57 -5.75 2.00 -4.47
C PHE A 57 -6.16 0.88 -5.41
N ARG A 58 -5.86 1.07 -6.69
CA ARG A 58 -5.95 0.01 -7.69
C ARG A 58 -4.59 -0.65 -7.78
N PRO A 59 -4.39 -1.86 -7.21
CA PRO A 59 -3.24 -2.65 -7.62
C PRO A 59 -3.41 -2.81 -9.13
N ARG A 60 -2.39 -2.38 -9.89
CA ARG A 60 -2.35 -2.71 -11.31
C ARG A 60 -2.30 -4.23 -11.33
N ALA A 61 -3.44 -4.87 -11.57
CA ALA A 61 -3.53 -6.30 -11.81
C ALA A 61 -2.75 -6.55 -13.11
N GLY A 62 -1.44 -6.65 -12.98
CA GLY A 62 -0.58 -7.20 -14.02
C GLY A 62 -0.89 -8.69 -14.07
N GLY A 63 -1.21 -9.18 -15.27
CA GLY A 63 -1.45 -10.59 -15.54
C GLY A 63 -0.22 -11.48 -15.32
#